data_AF-A6LMI5-F1
#
_entry.id   AF-A6LMI5-F1
#
_cell.length_a   1.000
_cell.length_b   1.000
_cell.length_c   1.000
_cell.angle_alpha   90.00
_cell.angle_beta   90.00
_cell.angle_gamma   90.00
#
_symmetry.space_group_name_H-M   'P 1'
#
loop_
_entity.id
_entity.type
_entity.pdbx_description
1 polymer ?
#
loop_
_entity_poly.entity_id
_entity_poly.type
_entity_poly.pdbx_seq_one_letter_code
_entity_poly.pdbx_strand_id
1 'polypeptide(L)'
;MRFIDSFVFKYVKKDKKNLLLNAVKDLSKLSELGLSVSIKPNENVGRLRLELYETDEVKDLLLFKGLLFTSIDEIDFSLLRDYSEISLPNGIILDYKISEVLGDIVKGLILDNDFVYAVVDEEKTNDFTNKELAKLVLKHIVEDIFEGEFNEDNYEIEIETEITDYFI
;
A
#
# COMPACT_ATOMS: atom_id res chain seq x y z
N MET A 1 9.64 9.09 -11.86
CA MET A 1 8.90 7.95 -11.29
C MET A 1 8.58 6.92 -12.37
N ARG A 2 8.97 5.66 -12.17
CA ARG A 2 8.74 4.52 -13.08
C ARG A 2 8.05 3.39 -12.31
N PHE A 3 7.06 2.74 -12.92
CA PHE A 3 6.45 1.52 -12.36
C PHE A 3 7.43 0.35 -12.44
N ILE A 4 7.58 -0.40 -11.34
CA ILE A 4 8.51 -1.53 -11.23
C ILE A 4 7.73 -2.84 -11.30
N ASP A 5 6.86 -3.06 -10.32
CA ASP A 5 6.16 -4.32 -10.11
C ASP A 5 4.88 -4.09 -9.29
N SER A 6 3.97 -5.06 -9.36
CA SER A 6 2.77 -5.12 -8.54
C SER A 6 2.53 -6.54 -8.08
N PHE A 7 2.53 -6.76 -6.77
CA PHE A 7 2.26 -8.08 -6.20
C PHE A 7 1.47 -7.98 -4.91
N VAL A 8 0.87 -9.10 -4.51
CA VAL A 8 0.16 -9.21 -3.24
C VAL A 8 1.05 -9.88 -2.21
N PHE A 9 1.06 -9.33 -0.99
CA PHE A 9 1.67 -9.98 0.14
C PHE A 9 0.71 -10.04 1.33
N LYS A 10 0.83 -11.12 2.10
CA LYS A 10 0.16 -11.31 3.39
C LYS A 10 1.18 -11.18 4.50
N TYR A 11 0.76 -10.62 5.62
CA TYR A 11 1.55 -10.61 6.83
C TYR A 11 0.70 -10.97 8.05
N VAL A 12 1.34 -11.58 9.04
CA VAL A 12 0.74 -11.85 10.34
C VAL A 12 1.79 -11.78 11.43
N LYS A 13 1.46 -11.13 12.55
CA LYS A 13 2.28 -11.12 13.76
C LYS A 13 2.20 -12.48 14.43
N LYS A 14 3.35 -13.13 14.64
CA LYS A 14 3.47 -14.53 15.08
C LYS A 14 2.74 -14.81 16.38
N ASP A 15 2.81 -13.91 17.36
CA ASP A 15 2.14 -14.05 18.66
C ASP A 15 0.61 -13.95 18.57
N LYS A 16 0.09 -13.29 17.53
CA LYS A 16 -1.37 -13.14 17.29
C LYS A 16 -1.95 -14.21 16.39
N LYS A 17 -1.11 -15.01 15.71
CA LYS A 17 -1.54 -15.97 14.68
C LYS A 17 -2.66 -16.92 15.13
N ASN A 18 -2.53 -17.52 16.32
CA ASN A 18 -3.55 -18.44 16.83
C ASN A 18 -4.88 -17.75 17.13
N LEU A 19 -4.83 -16.53 17.69
CA LEU A 19 -6.03 -15.74 17.99
C LEU A 19 -6.74 -15.34 16.69
N LEU A 20 -5.98 -14.89 15.69
CA LEU A 20 -6.51 -14.50 14.38
C LEU A 20 -7.09 -15.69 13.60
N LEU A 21 -6.45 -16.86 13.66
CA LEU A 21 -6.98 -18.09 13.05
C LEU A 21 -8.34 -18.48 13.63
N ASN A 22 -8.53 -18.33 14.94
CA ASN A 22 -9.82 -18.60 15.57
C ASN A 22 -10.87 -17.57 15.13
N ALA A 23 -10.52 -16.28 15.09
CA ALA A 23 -11.41 -15.24 14.61
C ALA A 23 -11.84 -15.49 13.15
N VAL A 24 -10.90 -15.83 12.25
CA VAL A 24 -11.21 -16.15 10.84
C VAL A 24 -12.17 -17.33 10.73
N LYS A 25 -11.96 -18.39 11.53
CA LYS A 25 -12.87 -19.57 11.55
C LYS A 25 -14.27 -19.23 12.04
N ASP A 26 -14.40 -18.31 12.98
CA ASP A 26 -15.72 -17.87 13.44
C ASP A 26 -16.39 -16.95 12.43
N LEU A 27 -15.63 -16.07 11.79
CA LEU A 27 -16.13 -15.22 10.70
C LEU A 27 -16.55 -16.04 9.47
N SER A 28 -15.88 -17.14 9.16
CA SER A 28 -16.28 -18.01 8.04
C SER A 28 -17.63 -18.69 8.26
N LYS A 29 -18.10 -18.84 9.51
CA LYS A 29 -19.46 -19.32 9.77
C LYS A 29 -20.52 -18.27 9.41
N LEU A 30 -20.15 -16.98 9.40
CA LEU A 30 -21.04 -15.90 8.98
C LEU A 30 -21.18 -15.84 7.46
N SER A 31 -20.18 -16.27 6.69
CA SER A 31 -20.30 -16.35 5.24
C SER A 31 -21.29 -17.43 4.79
N GLU A 32 -21.47 -18.50 5.58
CA GLU A 32 -22.55 -19.49 5.38
C GLU A 32 -23.95 -18.86 5.51
N LEU A 33 -24.07 -17.75 6.22
CA LEU A 33 -25.30 -16.95 6.34
C LEU A 33 -25.44 -15.89 5.24
N GLY A 34 -24.53 -15.88 4.24
CA GLY A 34 -24.50 -14.93 3.15
C GLY A 34 -23.90 -13.56 3.50
N LEU A 35 -23.27 -13.42 4.68
CA LEU A 35 -22.62 -12.18 5.09
C LEU A 35 -21.15 -12.17 4.63
N SER A 36 -20.77 -11.13 3.89
CA SER A 36 -19.36 -10.91 3.52
C SER A 36 -18.65 -10.18 4.65
N VAL A 37 -17.59 -10.78 5.18
CA VAL A 37 -16.73 -10.18 6.21
C VAL A 37 -15.30 -10.15 5.69
N SER A 38 -14.68 -8.98 5.74
CA SER A 38 -13.28 -8.77 5.37
C SER A 38 -12.51 -8.22 6.57
N ILE A 39 -11.31 -8.75 6.78
CA ILE A 39 -10.38 -8.21 7.77
C ILE A 39 -9.69 -7.01 7.14
N LYS A 40 -9.86 -5.82 7.75
CA LYS A 40 -9.09 -4.64 7.36
C LYS A 40 -7.63 -4.81 7.81
N PRO A 41 -6.65 -4.47 6.95
CA PRO A 41 -5.25 -4.45 7.34
C PRO A 41 -5.02 -3.61 8.60
N ASN A 42 -4.19 -4.11 9.50
CA ASN A 42 -3.77 -3.45 10.74
C ASN A 42 -2.36 -3.94 11.12
N GLU A 43 -1.80 -3.49 12.24
CA GLU A 43 -0.44 -3.83 12.66
C GLU A 43 -0.22 -5.33 12.91
N ASN A 44 -1.27 -6.12 13.14
CA ASN A 44 -1.15 -7.55 13.45
C ASN A 44 -1.36 -8.46 12.25
N VAL A 45 -2.14 -8.03 11.25
CA VAL A 45 -2.49 -8.85 10.09
C VAL A 45 -2.98 -8.01 8.93
N GLY A 46 -2.66 -8.44 7.72
CA GLY A 46 -3.23 -7.87 6.51
C GLY A 46 -2.91 -8.69 5.28
N ARG A 47 -3.69 -8.43 4.24
CA ARG A 47 -3.39 -8.79 2.86
C ARG A 47 -3.37 -7.48 2.09
N LEU A 48 -2.22 -7.16 1.52
CA LEU A 48 -1.97 -5.90 0.84
C LEU A 48 -1.50 -6.17 -0.59
N ARG A 49 -2.07 -5.45 -1.55
CA ARG A 49 -1.50 -5.31 -2.89
C ARG A 49 -0.52 -4.15 -2.86
N LEU A 50 0.73 -4.44 -3.17
CA LEU A 50 1.81 -3.47 -3.25
C LEU A 50 2.03 -3.11 -4.71
N GLU A 51 1.86 -1.84 -5.05
CA GLU A 51 2.31 -1.26 -6.30
C GLU A 51 3.59 -0.47 -6.05
N LEU A 52 4.67 -0.89 -6.71
CA LEU A 52 5.99 -0.32 -6.54
C LEU A 52 6.35 0.58 -7.70
N TYR A 53 6.85 1.75 -7.32
CA TYR A 53 7.39 2.74 -8.21
C TYR A 53 8.80 3.11 -7.73
N GLU A 54 9.68 3.46 -8.64
CA GLU A 54 11.02 3.98 -8.32
C GLU A 54 11.17 5.41 -8.82
N THR A 55 12.04 6.15 -8.16
CA THR A 55 12.45 7.47 -8.60
C THR A 55 13.81 7.84 -8.01
N ASP A 56 14.59 8.62 -8.73
CA ASP A 56 15.81 9.28 -8.25
C ASP A 56 15.46 10.60 -7.53
N GLU A 57 14.40 11.28 -7.95
CA GLU A 57 13.93 12.53 -7.34
C GLU A 57 13.29 12.38 -5.94
N VAL A 58 13.42 13.40 -5.09
CA VAL A 58 12.70 13.49 -3.80
C VAL A 58 11.51 14.44 -3.96
N LYS A 59 10.29 13.89 -3.97
CA LYS A 59 9.03 14.64 -4.14
C LYS A 59 7.92 14.00 -3.30
N ASP A 60 6.94 14.80 -2.92
CA ASP A 60 5.72 14.31 -2.25
C ASP A 60 4.96 13.37 -3.18
N LEU A 61 4.37 12.30 -2.62
CA LEU A 61 3.49 11.41 -3.36
C LEU A 61 2.05 11.85 -3.17
N LEU A 62 1.34 12.10 -4.27
CA LEU A 62 -0.08 12.43 -4.28
C LEU A 62 -0.88 11.33 -5.00
N LEU A 63 -1.88 10.79 -4.32
CA LEU A 63 -2.89 9.91 -4.89
C LEU A 63 -4.19 10.69 -5.09
N PHE A 64 -4.68 10.75 -6.32
CA PHE A 64 -5.97 11.34 -6.65
C PHE A 64 -6.98 10.25 -7.01
N LYS A 65 -8.18 10.35 -6.45
CA LYS A 65 -9.32 9.54 -6.84
C LYS A 65 -10.42 10.44 -7.35
N GLY A 66 -10.84 10.22 -8.58
CA GLY A 66 -11.89 11.02 -9.17
C GLY A 66 -12.09 10.70 -10.64
N LEU A 67 -12.94 11.52 -11.26
CA LEU A 67 -13.15 11.53 -12.70
C LEU A 67 -12.49 12.79 -13.25
N LEU A 68 -11.47 12.61 -14.07
CA LEU A 68 -10.86 13.69 -14.85
C LEU A 68 -11.53 13.73 -16.22
N PHE A 69 -12.04 14.90 -16.60
CA PHE A 69 -12.59 15.14 -17.94
C PHE A 69 -11.55 15.77 -18.89
N THR A 70 -10.30 15.91 -18.43
CA THR A 70 -9.15 16.41 -19.19
C THR A 70 -7.93 15.52 -19.02
N SER A 71 -6.90 15.75 -19.86
CA SER A 71 -5.60 15.09 -19.68
C SER A 71 -4.96 15.54 -18.36
N ILE A 72 -4.22 14.63 -17.72
CA ILE A 72 -3.50 14.93 -16.48
C ILE A 72 -2.36 15.94 -16.70
N ASP A 73 -1.78 15.95 -17.90
CA ASP A 73 -0.69 16.86 -18.28
C ASP A 73 -1.12 18.32 -18.37
N GLU A 74 -2.44 18.58 -18.45
CA GLU A 74 -3.02 19.93 -18.51
C GLU A 74 -3.31 20.51 -17.11
N ILE A 75 -3.08 19.72 -16.05
CA ILE A 75 -3.37 20.09 -14.68
C ILE A 75 -2.11 20.68 -14.04
N ASP A 76 -2.20 21.94 -13.60
CA ASP A 76 -1.17 22.54 -12.77
C ASP A 76 -1.37 22.14 -11.29
N PHE A 77 -0.62 21.14 -10.86
CA PHE A 77 -0.64 20.63 -9.48
C PHE A 77 -0.02 21.60 -8.46
N SER A 78 0.68 22.66 -8.89
CA SER A 78 1.25 23.65 -7.96
C SER A 78 0.16 24.43 -7.20
N LEU A 79 -1.03 24.53 -7.78
CA LEU A 79 -2.21 25.19 -7.18
C LEU A 79 -2.86 24.37 -6.05
N LEU A 80 -2.40 23.13 -5.82
CA LEU A 80 -3.05 22.20 -4.88
C LEU A 80 -2.46 22.23 -3.47
N ARG A 81 -1.34 22.91 -3.24
CA ARG A 81 -0.67 22.93 -1.92
C ARG A 81 -1.41 23.74 -0.84
N ASP A 82 -2.38 24.58 -1.22
CA ASP A 82 -2.96 25.58 -0.30
C ASP A 82 -4.45 25.38 0.06
N TYR A 83 -5.10 24.29 -0.35
CA TYR A 83 -6.55 24.14 -0.12
C TYR A 83 -6.93 22.79 0.49
N SER A 84 -7.79 22.86 1.52
CA SER A 84 -8.51 21.72 2.11
C SER A 84 -9.53 21.07 1.17
N GLU A 85 -9.80 21.71 0.02
CA GLU A 85 -10.65 21.22 -1.05
C GLU A 85 -9.95 21.49 -2.39
N ILE A 86 -9.48 20.44 -3.03
CA ILE A 86 -8.87 20.53 -4.35
C ILE A 86 -9.98 20.53 -5.40
N SER A 87 -10.23 21.68 -6.04
CA SER A 87 -11.12 21.77 -7.21
C SER A 87 -10.29 21.75 -8.49
N LEU A 88 -10.27 20.62 -9.19
CA LEU A 88 -9.65 20.54 -10.51
C LEU A 88 -10.54 21.23 -11.56
N PRO A 89 -10.00 22.10 -12.43
CA PRO A 89 -10.79 22.92 -13.35
C PRO A 89 -11.76 22.15 -14.25
N ASN A 90 -11.49 20.86 -14.51
CA ASN A 90 -12.30 19.98 -15.35
C ASN A 90 -12.34 18.55 -14.81
N GLY A 91 -12.49 18.38 -13.50
CA GLY A 91 -12.61 17.06 -12.88
C GLY A 91 -13.49 17.08 -11.65
N ILE A 92 -14.09 15.93 -11.34
CA ILE A 92 -14.69 15.68 -10.03
C ILE A 92 -13.68 14.88 -9.24
N ILE A 93 -12.99 15.53 -8.31
CA ILE A 93 -12.21 14.81 -7.29
C ILE A 93 -13.17 14.32 -6.23
N LEU A 94 -13.08 13.03 -5.94
CA LEU A 94 -13.85 12.38 -4.89
C LEU A 94 -13.03 12.25 -3.61
N ASP A 95 -11.71 12.07 -3.73
CA ASP A 95 -10.80 11.88 -2.60
C ASP A 95 -9.34 12.13 -3.06
N TYR A 96 -8.48 12.54 -2.13
CA TYR A 96 -7.05 12.65 -2.37
C TYR A 96 -6.25 12.28 -1.11
N LYS A 97 -5.05 11.73 -1.30
CA LYS A 97 -4.12 11.42 -0.21
C LYS A 97 -2.74 11.94 -0.56
N ILE A 98 -2.05 12.47 0.44
CA ILE A 98 -0.68 12.95 0.31
C ILE A 98 0.16 12.15 1.29
N SER A 99 1.24 11.56 0.80
CA SER A 99 2.32 11.04 1.63
C SER A 99 3.48 12.00 1.55
N GLU A 100 3.93 12.47 2.71
CA GLU A 100 5.21 13.14 2.85
C GLU A 100 6.34 12.12 2.67
N VAL A 101 7.54 12.63 2.37
CA VAL A 101 8.73 11.80 2.16
C VAL A 101 9.07 11.06 3.46
N LEU A 102 9.02 9.73 3.43
CA LEU A 102 9.24 8.90 4.62
C LEU A 102 10.73 8.66 4.93
N GLY A 103 11.63 8.79 3.94
CA GLY A 103 13.05 8.62 4.17
C GLY A 103 13.89 8.45 2.90
N ASP A 104 15.04 7.81 3.11
CA ASP A 104 16.14 7.72 2.13
C ASP A 104 16.01 6.52 1.16
N ILE A 105 15.23 5.48 1.53
CA ILE A 105 14.95 4.31 0.71
C ILE A 105 13.49 4.28 0.27
N VAL A 106 12.53 4.45 1.20
CA VAL A 106 11.12 4.64 0.87
C VAL A 106 10.84 6.14 0.79
N LYS A 107 10.67 6.64 -0.44
CA LYS A 107 10.48 8.07 -0.74
C LYS A 107 9.03 8.51 -0.65
N GLY A 108 8.07 7.59 -0.68
CA GLY A 108 6.65 7.89 -0.50
C GLY A 108 5.83 6.63 -0.28
N LEU A 109 4.75 6.72 0.51
CA LEU A 109 3.91 5.57 0.86
C LEU A 109 2.47 6.01 1.12
N ILE A 110 1.54 5.51 0.31
CA ILE A 110 0.11 5.71 0.56
C ILE A 110 -0.56 4.37 0.76
N LEU A 111 -1.18 4.17 1.93
CA LEU A 111 -2.11 3.09 2.18
C LEU A 111 -3.54 3.53 1.83
N ASP A 112 -4.15 2.79 0.92
CA ASP A 112 -5.54 2.96 0.53
C ASP A 112 -6.32 1.64 0.56
N ASN A 113 -7.07 1.43 1.64
CA ASN A 113 -7.73 0.15 1.94
C ASN A 113 -6.72 -1.01 1.98
N ASP A 114 -6.74 -1.89 0.98
CA ASP A 114 -5.82 -3.00 0.80
C ASP A 114 -4.73 -2.73 -0.26
N PHE A 115 -4.68 -1.53 -0.84
CA PHE A 115 -3.64 -1.10 -1.77
C PHE A 115 -2.57 -0.26 -1.07
N VAL A 116 -1.32 -0.53 -1.41
CA VAL A 116 -0.17 0.25 -0.98
C VAL A 116 0.54 0.76 -2.22
N TYR A 117 0.62 2.07 -2.35
CA TYR A 117 1.45 2.73 -3.35
C TYR A 117 2.76 3.11 -2.68
N ALA A 118 3.86 2.45 -3.06
CA ALA A 118 5.18 2.72 -2.51
C ALA A 118 6.12 3.24 -3.58
N VAL A 119 6.78 4.35 -3.28
CA VAL A 119 7.85 4.91 -4.10
C VAL A 119 9.17 4.64 -3.39
N VAL A 120 10.11 3.99 -4.07
CA VAL A 120 11.42 3.62 -3.54
C VAL A 120 12.57 4.25 -4.32
N ASP A 121 13.75 4.29 -3.70
CA ASP A 121 14.99 4.74 -4.31
C ASP A 121 15.57 3.65 -5.24
N GLU A 122 15.67 3.97 -6.54
CA GLU A 122 16.11 3.02 -7.58
C GLU A 122 17.48 2.39 -7.27
N GLU A 123 18.47 3.19 -6.88
CA GLU A 123 19.84 2.71 -6.66
C GLU A 123 19.93 1.79 -5.45
N LYS A 124 19.15 2.05 -4.40
CA LYS A 124 19.20 1.29 -3.14
C LYS A 124 18.36 0.03 -3.16
N THR A 125 17.37 -0.07 -4.05
CA THR A 125 16.45 -1.22 -4.10
C THR A 125 16.59 -2.10 -5.33
N ASN A 126 17.53 -1.81 -6.24
CA ASN A 126 17.70 -2.57 -7.49
C ASN A 126 17.88 -4.08 -7.28
N ASP A 127 18.64 -4.47 -6.25
CA ASP A 127 18.91 -5.89 -5.96
C ASP A 127 17.92 -6.53 -4.98
N PHE A 128 16.84 -5.82 -4.61
CA PHE A 128 15.90 -6.33 -3.60
C PHE A 128 14.91 -7.30 -4.23
N THR A 129 14.65 -8.40 -3.54
CA THR A 129 13.56 -9.33 -3.86
C THR A 129 12.21 -8.74 -3.46
N ASN A 130 11.11 -9.22 -4.05
CA ASN A 130 9.75 -8.85 -3.67
C ASN A 130 9.48 -9.04 -2.17
N LYS A 131 10.12 -10.05 -1.55
CA LYS A 131 10.00 -10.28 -0.10
C LYS A 131 10.73 -9.21 0.73
N GLU A 132 11.88 -8.75 0.28
CA GLU A 132 12.63 -7.66 0.94
C GLU A 132 11.90 -6.33 0.77
N LEU A 133 11.37 -6.05 -0.42
CA LEU A 133 10.52 -4.88 -0.67
C LEU A 133 9.26 -4.91 0.20
N ALA A 134 8.58 -6.06 0.30
CA ALA A 134 7.42 -6.22 1.16
C ALA A 134 7.74 -5.97 2.63
N LYS A 135 8.89 -6.45 3.13
CA LYS A 135 9.35 -6.20 4.51
C LYS A 135 9.64 -4.72 4.75
N LEU A 136 10.37 -4.09 3.84
CA LEU A 136 10.72 -2.68 3.92
C LEU A 136 9.45 -1.82 3.97
N VAL A 137 8.51 -2.08 3.06
CA VAL A 137 7.24 -1.36 3.01
C VAL A 137 6.39 -1.66 4.25
N LEU A 138 6.29 -2.92 4.68
CA LEU A 138 5.52 -3.29 5.86
C LEU A 138 6.06 -2.61 7.12
N LYS A 139 7.38 -2.45 7.26
CA LYS A 139 7.98 -1.69 8.36
C LYS A 139 7.39 -0.29 8.44
N HIS A 140 7.42 0.46 7.33
CA HIS A 140 6.90 1.82 7.27
C HIS A 140 5.38 1.87 7.48
N ILE A 141 4.63 0.90 6.96
CA ILE A 141 3.18 0.82 7.26
C ILE A 141 2.93 0.64 8.75
N VAL A 142 3.67 -0.26 9.41
CA VAL A 142 3.47 -0.55 10.83
C VAL A 142 3.90 0.63 11.69
N GLU A 143 5.06 1.22 11.42
CA GLU A 143 5.63 2.30 12.23
C GLU A 143 4.92 3.65 11.97
N ASP A 144 4.71 4.02 10.70
CA ASP A 144 4.28 5.37 10.33
C ASP A 144 2.75 5.49 10.18
N ILE A 145 2.05 4.42 9.82
CA ILE A 145 0.59 4.45 9.55
C ILE A 145 -0.20 3.81 10.69
N PHE A 146 0.24 2.65 11.19
CA PHE A 146 -0.44 1.98 12.30
C PHE A 146 0.11 2.37 13.68
N GLU A 147 1.16 3.20 13.73
CA GLU A 147 1.78 3.70 14.97
C GLU A 147 2.23 2.57 15.92
N GLY A 148 2.71 1.46 15.35
CA GLY A 148 3.17 0.26 16.06
C GLY A 148 4.69 0.06 16.02
N GLU A 149 5.18 -0.89 16.81
CA GLU A 149 6.59 -1.31 16.77
C GLU A 149 6.79 -2.45 15.75
N PHE A 150 7.69 -2.24 14.79
CA PHE A 150 8.04 -3.26 13.81
C PHE A 150 9.33 -3.99 14.21
N ASN A 151 9.25 -5.32 14.28
CA ASN A 151 10.40 -6.21 14.35
C ASN A 151 10.15 -7.36 13.37
N GLU A 152 11.00 -7.46 12.35
CA GLU A 152 10.86 -8.44 11.27
C GLU A 152 10.70 -9.88 11.78
N ASP A 153 11.42 -10.25 12.84
CA ASP A 153 11.37 -11.60 13.41
C ASP A 153 10.01 -11.94 14.03
N ASN A 154 9.21 -10.93 14.35
CA ASN A 154 7.87 -11.11 14.89
C ASN A 154 6.80 -11.31 13.81
N TYR A 155 7.13 -11.15 12.53
CA TYR A 155 6.17 -11.28 11.43
C TYR A 155 6.46 -12.51 10.58
N GLU A 156 5.39 -13.15 10.11
CA GLU A 156 5.43 -14.05 8.97
C GLU A 156 4.90 -13.29 7.75
N ILE A 157 5.65 -13.33 6.66
CA ILE A 157 5.32 -12.66 5.40
C ILE A 157 5.34 -13.69 4.28
N GLU A 158 4.26 -13.71 3.51
CA GLU A 158 4.04 -14.57 2.35
C GLU A 158 3.72 -13.71 1.13
N ILE A 159 4.44 -13.92 0.03
CA ILE A 159 4.12 -13.30 -1.26
C ILE A 159 3.14 -14.23 -1.98
N GLU A 160 1.97 -13.72 -2.36
CA GLU A 160 1.07 -14.48 -3.23
C GLU A 160 1.66 -14.45 -4.65
N THR A 161 2.15 -15.59 -5.09
CA THR A 161 2.51 -15.77 -6.51
C THR A 161 1.21 -15.79 -7.31
N GLU A 162 0.97 -14.78 -8.16
CA GLU A 162 -0.11 -14.88 -9.12
C GLU A 162 0.19 -16.06 -10.06
N ILE A 163 -0.80 -16.96 -10.26
CA ILE A 163 -0.68 -18.18 -11.10
C ILE A 163 -0.72 -17.80 -12.61
N THR A 164 -0.22 -16.62 -12.96
CA THR A 164 -0.16 -16.13 -14.34
C THR A 164 1.05 -16.69 -15.10
N ASP A 165 2.05 -17.26 -14.40
CA ASP A 165 3.21 -17.92 -15.03
C ASP A 165 2.98 -19.38 -15.48
N TYR A 166 1.79 -19.96 -15.24
CA TYR A 166 1.48 -21.34 -15.67
C TYR A 166 0.84 -21.44 -17.06
N PHE A 167 0.61 -20.32 -17.75
CA PHE A 167 -0.06 -20.27 -19.06
C PHE A 167 0.77 -19.57 -20.16
N ILE A 168 2.10 -19.76 -20.17
CA ILE A 168 2.95 -19.49 -21.36
C ILE A 168 3.23 -20.79 -22.09
#